data_AF-A0A6V7JFE6-F1
#
_entry.id   AF-A0A6V7JFE6-F1
#
_cell.length_a   1.000
_cell.length_b   1.000
_cell.length_c   1.000
_cell.angle_alpha   90.00
_cell.angle_beta   90.00
_cell.angle_gamma   90.00
#
_symmetry.space_group_name_H-M   'P 1'
#
loop_
_entity.id
_entity.type
_entity.pdbx_description
1 polymer ?
#
loop_
_entity_poly.entity_id
_entity_poly.type
_entity_poly.pdbx_seq_one_letter_code
_entity_poly.pdbx_strand_id
1 'polypeptide(L)'
;PLVPDVNADLGGTNDTRFSHIEIEGDNSRLHPAAVEYLKGKNISVQDIKKAYLGNETISEKNIKRYFDLQGDLSFVGGIHEIIELQSQKAKTPMYLYNFHYDNGSSLIKLFFNINMP
;
A
#
# COMPACT_ATOMS: atom_id res chain seq x y z
N PRO A 1 -17.40 -5.99 -39.08
CA PRO A 1 -17.24 -6.87 -37.91
C PRO A 1 -15.79 -7.39 -37.84
N LEU A 2 -14.98 -6.69 -37.07
CA LEU A 2 -13.63 -7.10 -36.67
C LEU A 2 -13.61 -6.87 -35.16
N VAL A 3 -13.80 -7.96 -34.41
CA VAL A 3 -13.61 -7.94 -32.96
C VAL A 3 -12.09 -7.83 -32.76
N PRO A 4 -11.56 -6.75 -32.16
CA PRO A 4 -10.14 -6.69 -31.85
C PRO A 4 -9.83 -7.79 -30.85
N ASP A 5 -8.78 -8.57 -31.15
CA ASP A 5 -8.27 -9.62 -30.29
C ASP A 5 -7.92 -9.03 -28.92
N VAL A 6 -8.67 -9.44 -27.88
CA VAL A 6 -8.51 -8.96 -26.48
C VAL A 6 -7.28 -9.59 -25.81
N ASN A 7 -6.44 -10.27 -26.60
CA ASN A 7 -5.18 -10.87 -26.15
C ASN A 7 -3.97 -10.01 -26.50
N ALA A 8 -4.14 -8.68 -26.57
CA ALA A 8 -2.99 -7.78 -26.46
C ALA A 8 -2.44 -7.89 -25.03
N ASP A 9 -1.49 -8.82 -24.86
CA ASP A 9 -0.61 -8.94 -23.71
C ASP A 9 0.11 -7.61 -23.51
N LEU A 10 -0.51 -6.73 -22.72
CA LEU A 10 0.02 -5.44 -22.30
C LEU A 10 0.51 -5.49 -20.84
N GLY A 11 0.79 -6.69 -20.32
CA GLY A 11 1.15 -6.84 -18.93
C GLY A 11 1.41 -8.29 -18.53
N GLY A 12 2.43 -8.91 -19.15
CA GLY A 12 3.20 -10.05 -18.65
C GLY A 12 2.45 -10.98 -17.70
N THR A 13 1.73 -11.94 -18.27
CA THR A 13 1.25 -13.10 -17.53
C THR A 13 2.41 -13.98 -17.03
N ASN A 14 2.16 -14.64 -15.89
CA ASN A 14 2.86 -15.80 -15.29
C ASN A 14 3.84 -15.48 -14.15
N ASP A 15 3.43 -15.78 -12.90
CA ASP A 15 4.24 -16.11 -11.70
C ASP A 15 5.37 -15.12 -11.26
N THR A 16 5.67 -14.13 -12.08
CA THR A 16 6.88 -13.32 -12.00
C THR A 16 6.62 -11.94 -11.43
N ARG A 17 5.35 -11.56 -11.27
CA ARG A 17 4.95 -10.24 -10.75
C ARG A 17 5.40 -10.03 -9.31
N PHE A 18 5.32 -11.07 -8.47
CA PHE A 18 5.85 -11.06 -7.11
C PHE A 18 7.28 -11.58 -7.05
N SER A 19 7.71 -12.46 -7.97
CA SER A 19 9.10 -12.90 -8.00
C SER A 19 10.07 -11.75 -8.28
N HIS A 20 9.67 -10.70 -9.01
CA HIS A 20 10.50 -9.48 -9.13
C HIS A 20 10.61 -8.69 -7.81
N ILE A 21 9.61 -8.79 -6.92
CA ILE A 21 9.67 -8.25 -5.55
C ILE A 21 10.58 -9.13 -4.68
N GLU A 22 10.64 -10.44 -4.95
CA GLU A 22 11.58 -11.38 -4.30
C GLU A 22 13.02 -11.24 -4.82
N ILE A 23 13.22 -10.95 -6.12
CA ILE A 23 14.54 -10.91 -6.80
C ILE A 23 15.24 -9.55 -6.62
N GLU A 24 14.52 -8.43 -6.58
CA GLU A 24 15.08 -7.14 -6.14
C GLU A 24 15.01 -7.04 -4.63
N GLY A 25 15.94 -7.73 -3.96
CA GLY A 25 16.16 -7.67 -2.52
C GLY A 25 16.62 -6.31 -2.01
N ASP A 26 15.89 -5.23 -2.30
CA ASP A 26 16.02 -3.96 -1.58
C ASP A 26 14.86 -3.74 -0.60
N ASN A 27 15.24 -3.89 0.65
CA ASN A 27 14.49 -3.62 1.84
C ASN A 27 14.20 -2.12 2.10
N SER A 28 13.73 -1.34 1.11
CA SER A 28 12.65 -0.32 1.27
C SER A 28 12.39 0.51 0.01
N ARG A 29 11.35 0.17 -0.76
CA ARG A 29 10.66 1.13 -1.64
C ARG A 29 9.65 1.98 -0.87
N LEU A 30 10.08 2.55 0.26
CA LEU A 30 9.28 3.57 0.93
C LEU A 30 9.50 4.90 0.21
N HIS A 31 8.44 5.68 0.06
CA HIS A 31 8.56 7.02 -0.49
C HIS A 31 9.50 7.86 0.39
N PRO A 32 10.39 8.73 -0.15
CA PRO A 32 11.31 9.53 0.65
C PRO A 32 10.62 10.32 1.77
N ALA A 33 9.43 10.86 1.50
CA ALA A 33 8.64 11.57 2.51
C ALA A 33 8.22 10.67 3.69
N ALA A 34 7.91 9.39 3.45
CA ALA A 34 7.60 8.43 4.50
C ALA A 34 8.84 8.11 5.35
N VAL A 35 10.02 8.03 4.73
CA VAL A 35 11.29 7.85 5.45
C VAL A 35 11.60 9.06 6.33
N GLU A 36 11.43 10.28 5.80
CA GLU A 36 11.60 11.50 6.59
C GLU A 36 10.58 11.61 7.74
N TYR A 37 9.34 11.24 7.49
CA TYR A 37 8.29 11.17 8.51
C TYR A 37 8.67 10.24 9.67
N LEU A 38 9.13 9.02 9.35
CA LEU A 38 9.60 8.05 10.35
C LEU A 38 10.80 8.57 11.13
N LYS A 39 11.76 9.19 10.43
CA LYS A 39 12.92 9.82 11.05
C LYS A 39 12.52 10.94 12.02
N GLY A 40 11.54 11.77 11.67
CA GLY A 40 10.98 12.81 12.53
C GLY A 40 10.34 12.26 13.80
N LYS A 41 9.83 11.02 13.76
CA LYS A 41 9.29 10.29 14.92
C LYS A 41 10.31 9.42 15.66
N ASN A 42 11.59 9.45 15.26
CA ASN A 42 12.63 8.59 15.80
C ASN A 42 12.31 7.08 15.67
N ILE A 43 11.66 6.69 14.56
CA ILE A 43 11.32 5.31 14.22
C ILE A 43 12.23 4.84 13.09
N SER A 44 12.87 3.68 13.26
CA SER A 44 13.65 3.06 12.18
C SER A 44 12.74 2.44 11.12
N VAL A 45 13.14 2.54 9.86
CA VAL A 45 12.50 1.82 8.75
C VAL A 45 12.49 0.31 8.99
N GLN A 46 13.52 -0.23 9.64
CA GLN A 46 13.58 -1.66 9.96
C GLN A 46 12.59 -2.05 11.05
N ASP A 47 12.38 -1.19 12.04
CA ASP A 47 11.46 -1.47 13.16
C ASP A 47 10.01 -1.50 12.67
N ILE A 48 9.61 -0.52 11.84
CA ILE A 48 8.26 -0.49 11.29
C ILE A 48 8.03 -1.67 10.34
N LYS A 49 9.03 -2.06 9.54
CA LYS A 49 8.94 -3.26 8.70
C LYS A 49 8.75 -4.52 9.52
N LYS A 50 9.55 -4.67 10.57
CA LYS A 50 9.43 -5.81 11.49
C LYS A 50 8.07 -5.85 12.18
N ALA A 51 7.46 -4.70 12.45
CA ALA A 51 6.11 -4.65 12.99
C ALA A 51 5.05 -5.22 12.05
N TYR A 52 5.16 -5.01 10.73
CA TYR A 52 4.16 -5.49 9.74
C TYR A 52 4.49 -6.86 9.14
N LEU A 53 5.76 -7.13 8.87
CA LEU A 53 6.23 -8.33 8.16
C LEU A 53 6.96 -9.32 9.07
N GLY A 54 7.25 -8.95 10.32
CA GLY A 54 8.09 -9.77 11.18
C GLY A 54 9.51 -9.90 10.61
N ASN A 55 10.01 -11.13 10.59
CA ASN A 55 11.29 -11.46 9.96
C ASN A 55 11.11 -12.07 8.55
N GLU A 56 9.89 -12.01 7.98
CA GLU A 56 9.59 -12.57 6.67
C GLU A 56 9.95 -11.58 5.56
N THR A 57 10.43 -12.11 4.44
CA THR A 57 10.55 -11.34 3.19
C THR A 57 9.18 -11.14 2.56
N ILE A 58 9.02 -10.09 1.76
CA ILE A 58 7.78 -9.86 1.03
C ILE A 58 7.54 -11.03 0.07
N SER A 59 6.33 -11.58 0.10
CA SER A 59 5.87 -12.67 -0.75
C SER A 59 4.36 -12.51 -0.95
N GLU A 60 3.78 -13.28 -1.87
CA GLU A 60 2.32 -13.28 -2.08
C GLU A 60 1.53 -13.56 -0.79
N LYS A 61 2.10 -14.36 0.13
CA LYS A 61 1.46 -14.73 1.40
C LYS A 61 1.30 -13.55 2.37
N ASN A 62 2.21 -12.57 2.32
CA ASN A 62 2.23 -11.44 3.24
C ASN A 62 2.08 -10.08 2.53
N ILE A 63 1.75 -10.09 1.23
CA ILE A 63 1.57 -8.89 0.42
C ILE A 63 0.52 -7.94 0.97
N LYS A 64 -0.55 -8.45 1.58
CA LYS A 64 -1.56 -7.62 2.23
C LYS A 64 -0.95 -6.78 3.36
N ARG A 65 -0.10 -7.37 4.21
CA ARG A 65 0.57 -6.67 5.31
C ARG A 65 1.55 -5.62 4.78
N TYR A 66 2.18 -5.91 3.65
CA TYR A 66 3.02 -4.93 2.96
C TYR A 66 2.19 -3.73 2.45
N PHE A 67 1.01 -3.96 1.88
CA PHE A 67 0.11 -2.87 1.48
C PHE A 67 -0.47 -2.12 2.67
N ASP A 68 -0.80 -2.80 3.78
CA ASP A 68 -1.23 -2.17 5.02
C ASP A 68 -0.12 -1.20 5.52
N LEU A 69 1.15 -1.64 5.54
CA LEU A 69 2.31 -0.77 5.86
C LEU A 69 2.38 0.47 4.96
N GLN A 70 2.26 0.28 3.63
CA GLN A 70 2.36 1.38 2.68
C GLN A 70 1.20 2.36 2.81
N GLY A 71 -0.01 1.87 3.03
CA GLY A 71 -1.19 2.69 3.28
C GLY A 71 -1.06 3.49 4.57
N ASP A 72 -0.52 2.87 5.62
CA ASP A 72 -0.36 3.52 6.92
C ASP A 72 0.68 4.65 6.87
N LEU A 73 1.78 4.44 6.15
CA LEU A 73 2.81 5.46 5.96
C LEU A 73 2.41 6.57 4.98
N SER A 74 1.59 6.26 3.98
CA SER A 74 1.23 7.23 2.93
C SER A 74 0.01 8.09 3.30
N PHE A 75 -0.92 7.54 4.08
CA PHE A 75 -2.20 8.19 4.35
C PHE A 75 -2.54 8.21 5.85
N VAL A 76 -2.61 7.04 6.49
CA VAL A 76 -3.22 6.93 7.83
C VAL A 76 -2.44 7.70 8.88
N GLY A 77 -1.11 7.62 8.87
CA GLY A 77 -0.26 8.34 9.83
C GLY A 77 -0.51 9.85 9.83
N GLY A 78 -0.49 10.49 8.66
CA GLY A 78 -0.75 11.93 8.54
C GLY A 78 -2.18 12.32 8.91
N ILE A 79 -3.17 11.47 8.59
CA ILE A 79 -4.58 11.70 8.99
C ILE A 79 -4.69 11.71 10.52
N HIS A 80 -4.07 10.75 11.21
CA HIS A 80 -4.08 10.69 12.68
C HIS A 80 -3.41 11.91 13.33
N GLU A 81 -2.32 12.43 12.77
CA GLU A 81 -1.69 13.66 13.26
C GLU A 81 -2.60 14.88 13.13
N ILE A 82 -3.30 15.00 11.99
CA ILE A 82 -4.25 16.10 11.77
C ILE A 82 -5.41 16.02 12.77
N ILE A 83 -5.93 14.80 13.02
CA ILE A 83 -6.98 14.58 14.02
C ILE A 83 -6.51 15.03 15.40
N GLU A 84 -5.32 14.64 15.82
CA GLU A 84 -4.76 15.02 17.12
C GLU A 84 -4.63 16.55 17.23
N LEU A 85 -3.99 17.19 16.24
CA LEU A 85 -3.79 18.64 16.22
C LEU A 85 -5.10 19.43 16.24
N GLN A 86 -6.09 19.00 15.45
CA GLN A 86 -7.39 19.65 15.43
C GLN A 86 -8.19 19.34 16.70
N SER A 87 -8.09 18.14 17.29
CA SER A 87 -8.79 17.82 18.54
C SER A 87 -8.37 18.73 19.71
N GLN A 88 -7.12 19.22 19.68
CA GLN A 88 -6.58 20.11 20.71
C GLN A 88 -6.93 21.58 20.49
N LYS A 89 -7.18 22.01 19.23
CA LYS A 89 -7.25 23.43 18.86
C LYS A 89 -8.56 23.86 18.22
N ALA A 90 -9.27 22.96 17.56
CA ALA A 90 -10.44 23.30 16.78
C ALA A 90 -11.64 23.55 17.70
N LYS A 91 -12.37 24.63 17.41
CA LYS A 91 -13.66 24.94 18.05
C LYS A 91 -14.85 24.45 17.21
N THR A 92 -14.56 23.85 16.07
CA THR A 92 -15.54 23.37 15.09
C THR A 92 -15.59 21.84 15.11
N PRO A 93 -16.77 21.23 14.90
CA PRO A 93 -16.89 19.78 14.77
C PRO A 93 -16.04 19.24 13.61
N MET A 94 -15.42 18.08 13.82
CA MET A 94 -14.65 17.33 12.83
C MET A 94 -15.27 15.95 12.66
N TYR A 95 -15.29 15.45 11.42
CA TYR A 95 -15.80 14.14 11.08
C TYR A 95 -14.72 13.34 10.36
N LEU A 96 -14.51 12.10 10.79
CA LEU A 96 -13.64 11.13 10.15
C LEU A 96 -14.50 9.99 9.59
N TYR A 97 -14.20 9.55 8.38
CA TYR A 97 -14.82 8.38 7.77
C TYR A 97 -13.76 7.39 7.32
N ASN A 98 -14.12 6.10 7.35
CA ASN A 98 -13.34 5.04 6.73
C ASN A 98 -14.13 4.52 5.54
N PHE A 99 -13.65 4.78 4.33
CA PHE A 99 -14.27 4.29 3.11
C PHE A 99 -13.77 2.88 2.80
N HIS A 100 -14.65 1.90 2.91
CA HIS A 100 -14.38 0.52 2.53
C HIS A 100 -15.43 0.09 1.49
N TYR A 101 -14.98 -0.14 0.26
CA TYR A 101 -15.83 -0.64 -0.81
C TYR A 101 -15.01 -1.50 -1.76
N ASP A 102 -15.46 -2.73 -1.99
CA ASP A 102 -14.95 -3.61 -3.03
C ASP A 102 -16.13 -4.19 -3.81
N ASN A 103 -16.16 -3.96 -5.12
CA ASN A 103 -17.18 -4.48 -6.03
C ASN A 103 -16.74 -5.78 -6.73
N GLY A 104 -15.61 -6.35 -6.32
CA GLY A 104 -15.02 -7.57 -6.89
C GLY A 104 -14.41 -7.40 -8.28
N SER A 105 -14.83 -6.39 -9.06
CA SER A 105 -14.36 -6.14 -10.42
C SER A 105 -14.29 -4.63 -10.73
N SER A 106 -13.08 -4.10 -10.76
CA SER A 106 -12.82 -2.75 -11.26
C SER A 106 -12.04 -2.85 -12.58
N LEU A 107 -12.15 -1.83 -13.43
CA LEU A 107 -11.36 -1.76 -14.67
C LEU A 107 -9.87 -1.92 -14.36
N ILE A 108 -9.40 -1.33 -13.26
CA ILE A 108 -8.01 -1.47 -12.78
C ILE A 108 -7.71 -2.93 -12.42
N LYS A 109 -8.57 -3.60 -11.64
CA LYS A 109 -8.37 -5.03 -11.31
C LYS A 109 -8.34 -5.91 -12.55
N LEU A 110 -9.16 -5.59 -13.56
CA LEU A 110 -9.19 -6.30 -14.84
C LEU A 110 -7.91 -6.06 -15.66
N PHE A 111 -7.52 -4.79 -15.86
CA PHE A 111 -6.33 -4.43 -16.62
C PHE A 111 -5.04 -4.98 -16.00
N PHE A 112 -4.97 -5.08 -14.67
CA PHE A 112 -3.80 -5.60 -13.95
C PHE A 112 -3.94 -7.07 -13.51
N ASN A 113 -5.02 -7.76 -13.89
CA ASN A 113 -5.30 -9.15 -13.53
C ASN A 113 -5.08 -9.42 -12.03
N ILE A 114 -5.72 -8.59 -11.18
CA ILE A 114 -5.64 -8.60 -9.72
C ILE A 114 -6.86 -9.33 -9.16
N ASN A 115 -6.62 -10.42 -8.45
CA ASN A 115 -7.66 -11.26 -7.81
C ASN A 115 -7.77 -11.03 -6.29
N MET A 116 -7.12 -9.98 -5.78
CA MET A 116 -7.19 -9.60 -4.36
C MET A 116 -8.41 -8.68 -4.12
N PRO A 117 -9.06 -8.80 -2.95
CA PRO A 117 -10.11 -7.87 -2.53
C PRO A 117 -9.57 -6.43 -2.45
#